data_AF-A0A5R8MLZ6-F1
#
_entry.id   AF-A0A5R8MLZ6-F1
#
_cell.length_a   1.000
_cell.length_b   1.000
_cell.length_c   1.000
_cell.angle_alpha   90.00
_cell.angle_beta   90.00
_cell.angle_gamma   90.00
#
_symmetry.space_group_name_H-M   'P 1'
#
loop_
_entity.id
_entity.type
_entity.pdbx_description
1 polymer ?
#
loop_
_entity_poly.entity_id
_entity_poly.type
_entity_poly.pdbx_seq_one_letter_code
_entity_poly.pdbx_strand_id
1 'polypeptide(L)'
;AMTLLGLGWVNCGADYSRYLPSGSRPRSVALWTMLGGALPPMVLLVFGVLLAGGDPSLAEAAGGDPVAALAGALPTWFLLAYLLTAIGGFLAGAIMDIYSSGLSMLALGVPIRRHYAVLIDGLLMVLGGYYLLFVSTSFLATFQAFLAIIGVVMAAWAAVFLVDMWRLRKGGRSYGGPADGADRERLLRPGAPALHWPGLVSLVVASVVGLGLITSADENIAAIVGFLMSRELESGTFGAANIGVVVALVVAGALYYLLTAFARRGDRGPG
;
A
#
# COMPACT_ATOMS: atom_id res chain seq x y z
N ALA A 1 -9.73 -7.39 -4.03
CA ALA A 1 -8.51 -8.23 -4.06
C ALA A 1 -7.25 -7.53 -4.62
N MET A 2 -7.35 -6.52 -5.50
CA MET A 2 -6.16 -5.90 -6.13
C MET A 2 -5.17 -5.20 -5.18
N THR A 3 -5.63 -4.74 -4.01
CA THR A 3 -4.86 -3.84 -3.13
C THR A 3 -4.03 -4.52 -2.04
N LEU A 4 -4.38 -5.76 -1.66
CA LEU A 4 -3.88 -6.39 -0.43
C LEU A 4 -2.37 -6.75 -0.48
N LEU A 5 -1.87 -7.27 -1.60
CA LEU A 5 -0.53 -7.87 -1.66
C LEU A 5 0.44 -7.19 -2.63
N GLY A 6 -0.04 -6.67 -3.76
CA GLY A 6 0.85 -6.03 -4.73
C GLY A 6 1.26 -4.63 -4.31
N LEU A 7 0.27 -3.77 -4.07
CA LEU A 7 0.51 -2.35 -3.78
C LEU A 7 1.04 -2.11 -2.37
N GLY A 8 0.69 -2.94 -1.39
CA GLY A 8 1.16 -2.79 -0.01
C GLY A 8 2.67 -2.96 0.18
N TRP A 9 3.35 -3.62 -0.77
CA TRP A 9 4.79 -3.94 -0.67
C TRP A 9 5.64 -3.26 -1.74
N VAL A 10 5.03 -2.42 -2.59
CA VAL A 10 5.72 -1.80 -3.73
C VAL A 10 6.88 -0.90 -3.31
N ASN A 11 6.77 -0.25 -2.14
CA ASN A 11 7.82 0.57 -1.54
C ASN A 11 9.04 -0.25 -1.07
N CYS A 12 8.86 -1.53 -0.75
CA CYS A 12 9.93 -2.43 -0.30
C CYS A 12 10.71 -3.06 -1.46
N GLY A 13 10.39 -2.74 -2.72
CA GLY A 13 11.04 -3.34 -3.88
C GLY A 13 12.57 -3.16 -3.90
N ALA A 14 13.07 -2.04 -3.35
CA ALA A 14 14.50 -1.77 -3.25
C ALA A 14 15.23 -2.74 -2.30
N ASP A 15 14.56 -3.22 -1.25
CA ASP A 15 15.14 -4.07 -0.22
C ASP A 15 15.54 -5.45 -0.73
N TYR A 16 14.84 -5.96 -1.74
CA TYR A 16 15.24 -7.22 -2.40
C TYR A 16 16.44 -7.02 -3.33
N SER A 17 16.49 -5.88 -4.02
CA SER A 17 17.52 -5.62 -5.02
C SER A 17 18.88 -5.26 -4.43
N ARG A 18 18.92 -4.62 -3.25
CA ARG A 18 20.17 -4.13 -2.62
C ARG A 18 21.15 -5.22 -2.19
N TYR A 19 20.67 -6.45 -1.97
CA TYR A 19 21.50 -7.57 -1.52
C TYR A 19 21.94 -8.49 -2.66
N LEU A 20 21.54 -8.21 -3.89
CA LEU A 20 21.88 -9.02 -5.05
C LEU A 20 23.13 -8.50 -5.76
N PRO A 21 23.92 -9.37 -6.41
CA PRO A 21 25.05 -8.96 -7.25
C PRO A 21 24.61 -7.96 -8.32
N SER A 22 25.48 -7.00 -8.65
CA SER A 22 25.20 -5.99 -9.69
C SER A 22 24.91 -6.57 -11.08
N GLY A 23 25.38 -7.80 -11.35
CA GLY A 23 25.10 -8.53 -12.59
C GLY A 23 23.75 -9.25 -12.64
N SER A 24 22.95 -9.21 -11.56
CA SER A 24 21.64 -9.86 -11.51
C SER A 24 20.67 -9.25 -12.51
N ARG A 25 20.07 -10.11 -13.35
CA ARG A 25 19.12 -9.68 -14.39
C ARG A 25 17.87 -9.04 -13.75
N PRO A 26 17.51 -7.78 -14.05
CA PRO A 26 16.37 -7.10 -13.41
C PRO A 26 15.04 -7.85 -13.53
N ARG A 27 14.79 -8.49 -14.68
CA ARG A 27 13.59 -9.32 -14.90
C ARG A 27 13.54 -10.54 -13.98
N SER A 28 14.70 -11.13 -13.68
CA SER A 28 14.79 -12.28 -12.78
C SER A 28 14.48 -11.86 -11.35
N VAL A 29 15.03 -10.73 -10.90
CA VAL A 29 14.74 -10.18 -9.57
C VAL A 29 13.24 -9.92 -9.42
N ALA A 30 12.65 -9.20 -10.37
CA ALA A 30 11.22 -8.91 -10.34
C ALA A 30 10.33 -10.16 -10.33
N LEU A 31 10.63 -11.14 -11.20
CA LEU A 31 9.83 -12.35 -11.33
C LEU A 31 9.91 -13.25 -10.08
N TRP A 32 11.10 -13.51 -9.56
CA TRP A 32 11.25 -14.36 -8.38
C TRP A 32 10.70 -13.72 -7.11
N THR A 33 10.87 -12.41 -6.94
CA THR A 33 10.24 -11.68 -5.83
C THR A 33 8.72 -11.71 -5.95
N MET A 34 8.17 -11.49 -7.15
CA MET A 34 6.73 -11.57 -7.38
C MET A 34 6.18 -12.97 -7.08
N LEU A 35 6.82 -14.03 -7.58
CA LEU A 35 6.39 -15.41 -7.33
C LEU A 35 6.49 -15.78 -5.84
N GLY A 36 7.59 -15.42 -5.18
CA GLY A 36 7.78 -15.68 -3.74
C GLY A 36 6.74 -14.96 -2.88
N GLY A 37 6.35 -13.74 -3.26
CA GLY A 37 5.31 -12.97 -2.55
C GLY A 37 3.88 -13.41 -2.88
N ALA A 38 3.60 -13.87 -4.11
CA ALA A 38 2.25 -14.18 -4.55
C ALA A 38 1.84 -15.64 -4.29
N LEU A 39 2.75 -16.60 -4.42
CA LEU A 39 2.40 -18.02 -4.35
C LEU A 39 1.84 -18.46 -2.99
N PRO A 40 2.48 -18.18 -1.83
CA PRO A 40 1.95 -18.63 -0.54
C PRO A 40 0.56 -18.06 -0.23
N PRO A 41 0.31 -16.74 -0.38
CA PRO A 41 -1.03 -16.19 -0.20
C PRO A 41 -2.06 -16.74 -1.20
N MET A 42 -1.65 -17.06 -2.43
CA MET A 42 -2.54 -17.67 -3.42
C MET A 42 -3.01 -19.05 -2.99
N VAL A 43 -2.13 -19.86 -2.38
CA VAL A 43 -2.51 -21.16 -1.79
C VAL A 43 -3.53 -20.96 -0.66
N LEU A 44 -3.27 -20.01 0.23
CA LEU A 44 -4.20 -19.68 1.33
C LEU A 44 -5.54 -19.14 0.82
N LEU A 45 -5.53 -18.34 -0.25
CA LEU A 45 -6.74 -17.84 -0.89
C LEU A 45 -7.60 -18.98 -1.46
N VAL A 46 -6.98 -19.92 -2.19
CA VAL A 46 -7.68 -21.10 -2.72
C VAL A 46 -8.29 -21.90 -1.57
N PHE A 47 -7.54 -22.13 -0.49
CA PHE A 47 -8.07 -22.80 0.70
C PHE A 47 -9.26 -22.05 1.31
N GLY A 48 -9.16 -20.73 1.47
CA GLY A 48 -10.25 -19.90 2.00
C GLY A 48 -11.50 -19.92 1.12
N VAL A 49 -11.35 -19.89 -0.20
CA VAL A 49 -12.47 -20.00 -1.15
C VAL A 49 -13.14 -21.37 -1.07
N LEU A 50 -12.36 -22.44 -1.00
CA LEU A 50 -12.91 -23.80 -0.83
C LEU A 50 -13.65 -23.95 0.50
N LEU A 51 -13.10 -23.38 1.58
CA LEU A 51 -13.72 -23.40 2.91
C LEU A 51 -15.04 -22.63 2.92
N ALA A 52 -15.04 -21.40 2.39
CA ALA A 52 -16.24 -20.56 2.32
C ALA A 52 -17.32 -21.14 1.40
N GLY A 53 -16.92 -21.81 0.30
CA GLY A 53 -17.85 -22.49 -0.59
C GLY A 53 -18.42 -23.80 -0.02
N GLY A 54 -17.69 -24.44 0.91
CA GLY A 54 -18.11 -25.69 1.55
C GLY A 54 -19.05 -25.50 2.74
N ASP A 55 -18.94 -24.37 3.46
CA ASP A 55 -19.76 -24.07 4.64
C ASP A 55 -20.20 -22.59 4.63
N PRO A 56 -21.42 -22.30 4.16
CA PRO A 56 -21.96 -20.94 4.14
C PRO A 56 -22.11 -20.31 5.53
N SER A 57 -22.37 -21.13 6.56
CA SER A 57 -22.54 -20.63 7.93
C SER A 57 -21.20 -20.18 8.52
N LEU A 58 -20.13 -20.93 8.24
CA LEU A 58 -18.78 -20.55 8.59
C LEU A 58 -18.33 -19.31 7.82
N ALA A 59 -18.69 -19.20 6.53
CA ALA A 59 -18.36 -18.04 5.71
C ALA A 59 -19.01 -16.75 6.26
N GLU A 60 -20.27 -16.83 6.67
CA GLU A 60 -21.00 -15.71 7.30
C GLU A 60 -20.36 -15.32 8.63
N ALA A 61 -20.09 -16.28 9.51
CA ALA A 61 -19.42 -16.04 10.80
C ALA A 61 -18.03 -15.39 10.62
N ALA A 62 -17.26 -15.87 9.63
CA ALA A 62 -15.93 -15.34 9.34
C ALA A 62 -15.94 -13.91 8.77
N GLY A 63 -17.06 -13.45 8.21
CA GLY A 63 -17.24 -12.05 7.78
C GLY A 63 -17.31 -11.06 8.96
N GLY A 64 -17.79 -11.53 10.12
CA GLY A 64 -17.82 -10.76 11.36
C GLY A 64 -16.51 -10.87 12.14
N ASP A 65 -16.12 -12.10 12.49
CA ASP A 65 -14.88 -12.40 13.20
C ASP A 65 -14.23 -13.68 12.63
N PRO A 66 -13.23 -13.55 11.73
CA PRO A 66 -12.59 -14.70 11.11
C PRO A 66 -11.80 -15.55 12.11
N VAL A 67 -11.27 -14.96 13.19
CA VAL A 67 -10.47 -15.68 14.17
C VAL A 67 -11.38 -16.56 15.03
N ALA A 68 -12.47 -15.99 15.55
CA ALA A 68 -13.44 -16.73 16.34
C ALA A 68 -14.18 -17.79 15.49
N ALA A 69 -14.50 -17.49 14.23
CA ALA A 69 -15.15 -18.44 13.32
C ALA A 69 -14.29 -19.68 13.09
N LEU A 70 -13.00 -19.50 12.78
CA LEU A 70 -12.08 -20.64 12.65
C LEU A 70 -11.90 -21.37 13.98
N ALA A 71 -11.76 -20.66 15.10
CA ALA A 71 -11.68 -21.31 16.41
C ALA A 71 -12.91 -22.18 16.70
N GLY A 72 -14.12 -21.71 16.40
CA GLY A 72 -15.36 -22.46 16.58
C GLY A 72 -15.47 -23.73 15.71
N ALA A 73 -14.84 -23.73 14.54
CA ALA A 73 -14.82 -24.88 13.63
C ALA A 73 -13.77 -25.95 14.00
N LEU A 74 -12.82 -25.63 14.88
CA LEU A 74 -11.70 -26.50 15.23
C LEU A 74 -12.01 -27.40 16.46
N PRO A 75 -11.45 -28.62 16.51
CA PRO A 75 -11.53 -29.46 17.70
C PRO A 75 -10.89 -28.78 18.93
N THR A 76 -11.49 -28.95 20.11
CA THR A 76 -11.05 -28.29 21.35
C THR A 76 -9.57 -28.51 21.67
N TRP A 77 -9.02 -29.70 21.40
CA TRP A 77 -7.62 -30.02 21.63
C TRP A 77 -6.65 -29.19 20.77
N PHE A 78 -7.09 -28.77 19.58
CA PHE A 78 -6.27 -28.01 18.64
C PHE A 78 -6.34 -26.49 18.89
N LEU A 79 -7.32 -26.02 19.66
CA LEU A 79 -7.51 -24.59 19.96
C LEU A 79 -6.27 -23.95 20.58
N LEU A 80 -5.58 -24.66 21.47
CA LEU A 80 -4.37 -24.12 22.09
C LEU A 80 -3.28 -23.86 21.04
N ALA A 81 -3.03 -24.82 20.15
CA ALA A 81 -2.04 -24.67 19.09
C ALA A 81 -2.44 -23.56 18.09
N TYR A 82 -3.72 -23.50 17.74
CA TYR A 82 -4.27 -22.44 16.90
C TYR A 82 -4.07 -21.05 17.52
N LEU A 83 -4.48 -20.87 18.78
CA LEU A 83 -4.37 -19.57 19.47
C LEU A 83 -2.92 -19.14 19.65
N LEU A 84 -2.02 -20.06 20.03
CA LEU A 84 -0.59 -19.76 20.13
C LEU A 84 -0.02 -19.32 18.79
N THR A 85 -0.40 -20.00 17.71
CA THR A 85 0.05 -19.65 16.34
C THR A 85 -0.53 -18.33 15.88
N ALA A 86 -1.83 -18.10 16.10
CA ALA A 86 -2.52 -16.86 15.71
C ALA A 86 -1.96 -15.66 16.47
N ILE A 87 -1.91 -15.73 17.81
CA ILE A 87 -1.39 -14.66 18.66
C ILE A 87 0.10 -14.43 18.36
N GLY A 88 0.90 -15.50 18.28
CA GLY A 88 2.32 -15.41 17.96
C GLY A 88 2.57 -14.77 16.60
N GLY A 89 1.78 -15.14 15.58
CA GLY A 89 1.85 -14.57 14.24
C GLY A 89 1.50 -13.09 14.20
N PHE A 90 0.39 -12.70 14.85
CA PHE A 90 -0.01 -11.29 14.93
C PHE A 90 1.02 -10.46 15.71
N LEU A 91 1.56 -10.99 16.80
CA LEU A 91 2.58 -10.31 17.59
C LEU A 91 3.88 -10.13 16.79
N ALA A 92 4.33 -11.18 16.10
CA ALA A 92 5.53 -11.10 15.26
C ALA A 92 5.36 -10.07 14.14
N GLY A 93 4.20 -10.02 13.49
CA GLY A 93 3.87 -9.03 12.47
C GLY A 93 3.87 -7.60 13.03
N ALA A 94 3.11 -7.37 14.11
CA ALA A 94 3.02 -6.05 14.73
C ALA A 94 4.39 -5.51 15.21
N ILE A 95 5.25 -6.37 15.77
CA ILE A 95 6.60 -5.99 16.19
C ILE A 95 7.44 -5.56 14.99
N MET A 96 7.36 -6.29 13.88
CA MET A 96 8.08 -5.96 12.64
C MET A 96 7.60 -4.62 12.07
N ASP A 97 6.30 -4.36 12.10
CA ASP A 97 5.70 -3.11 11.58
C ASP A 97 6.13 -1.90 12.40
N ILE A 98 6.07 -1.98 13.73
CA ILE A 98 6.53 -0.92 14.65
C ILE A 98 8.05 -0.68 14.54
N TYR A 99 8.81 -1.75 14.29
CA TYR A 99 10.25 -1.60 14.06
C TYR A 99 10.54 -0.88 12.73
N SER A 100 9.79 -1.24 11.69
CA SER A 100 9.90 -0.67 10.34
C SER A 100 9.46 0.80 10.27
N SER A 101 8.38 1.17 10.97
CA SER A 101 7.89 2.55 11.08
C SER A 101 8.98 3.47 11.66
N GLY A 102 9.68 3.01 12.70
CA GLY A 102 10.80 3.72 13.32
C GLY A 102 11.96 3.96 12.35
N LEU A 103 12.34 2.95 11.56
CA LEU A 103 13.35 3.10 10.51
C LEU A 103 12.90 4.07 9.41
N SER A 104 11.63 4.02 9.03
CA SER A 104 11.05 4.94 8.04
C SER A 104 11.10 6.39 8.52
N MET A 105 10.83 6.64 9.80
CA MET A 105 10.88 7.97 10.38
C MET A 105 12.32 8.53 10.46
N LEU A 106 13.29 7.66 10.74
CA LEU A 106 14.72 8.01 10.64
C LEU A 106 15.12 8.34 9.20
N ALA A 107 14.63 7.58 8.22
CA ALA A 107 14.89 7.84 6.79
C ALA A 107 14.26 9.15 6.31
N LEU A 108 13.11 9.56 6.88
CA LEU A 108 12.50 10.88 6.67
C LEU A 108 13.29 12.03 7.31
N GLY A 109 14.31 11.73 8.13
CA GLY A 109 15.10 12.74 8.83
C GLY A 109 14.36 13.40 9.99
N VAL A 110 13.28 12.78 10.49
CA VAL A 110 12.52 13.28 11.64
C VAL A 110 13.12 12.66 12.90
N PRO A 111 13.86 13.42 13.73
CA PRO A 111 14.59 12.86 14.87
C PRO A 111 13.65 12.64 16.06
N ILE A 112 12.76 11.65 15.95
CA ILE A 112 11.88 11.24 17.04
C ILE A 112 12.56 10.13 17.85
N ARG A 113 12.48 10.23 19.19
CA ARG A 113 12.98 9.17 20.07
C ARG A 113 12.14 7.91 19.87
N ARG A 114 12.78 6.73 19.86
CA ARG A 114 12.13 5.44 19.57
C ARG A 114 10.83 5.21 20.36
N HIS A 115 10.79 5.54 21.65
CA HIS A 115 9.58 5.33 22.46
C HIS A 115 8.37 6.17 21.99
N TYR A 116 8.59 7.36 21.43
CA TYR A 116 7.50 8.18 20.89
C TYR A 116 6.96 7.61 19.58
N ALA A 117 7.84 7.05 18.72
CA ALA A 117 7.40 6.35 17.51
C ALA A 117 6.49 5.17 17.88
N VAL A 118 6.94 4.33 18.82
CA VAL A 118 6.15 3.20 19.34
C VAL A 118 4.84 3.66 19.99
N LEU A 119 4.84 4.78 20.71
CA LEU A 119 3.62 5.33 21.32
C LEU A 119 2.60 5.77 20.27
N ILE A 120 3.05 6.43 19.20
CA ILE A 120 2.19 6.85 18.09
C ILE A 120 1.58 5.61 17.40
N ASP A 121 2.40 4.61 17.09
CA ASP A 121 1.92 3.37 16.48
C ASP A 121 0.91 2.67 17.40
N GLY A 122 1.24 2.53 18.68
CA GLY A 122 0.35 1.92 19.67
C GLY A 122 -0.98 2.68 19.82
N LEU A 123 -0.95 4.02 19.78
CA LEU A 123 -2.16 4.85 19.82
C LEU A 123 -3.01 4.61 18.57
N LEU A 124 -2.41 4.59 17.37
CA LEU A 124 -3.12 4.31 16.12
C LEU A 124 -3.73 2.90 16.12
N MET A 125 -3.00 1.90 16.63
CA MET A 125 -3.51 0.53 16.78
C MET A 125 -4.68 0.46 17.76
N VAL A 126 -4.63 1.19 18.89
CA VAL A 126 -5.73 1.26 19.86
C VAL A 126 -6.95 1.94 19.24
N LEU A 127 -6.77 3.03 18.50
CA LEU A 127 -7.87 3.72 17.81
C LEU A 127 -8.50 2.84 16.71
N GLY A 128 -7.67 2.15 15.92
CA GLY A 128 -8.14 1.21 14.91
C GLY A 128 -8.88 0.01 15.53
N GLY A 129 -8.35 -0.55 16.62
CA GLY A 129 -9.00 -1.61 17.39
C GLY A 129 -10.31 -1.14 18.01
N TYR A 130 -10.36 0.07 18.56
CA TYR A 130 -11.59 0.67 19.08
C TYR A 130 -12.65 0.81 17.98
N TYR A 131 -12.26 1.32 16.81
CA TYR A 131 -13.17 1.42 15.67
C TYR A 131 -13.72 0.05 15.27
N LEU A 132 -12.86 -0.96 15.14
CA LEU A 132 -13.26 -2.31 14.74
C LEU A 132 -14.17 -2.99 15.77
N LEU A 133 -13.97 -2.74 17.07
CA LEU A 133 -14.72 -3.40 18.14
C LEU A 133 -16.05 -2.70 18.47
N PHE A 134 -16.12 -1.38 18.35
CA PHE A 134 -17.25 -0.59 18.87
C PHE A 134 -17.99 0.23 17.82
N VAL A 135 -17.42 0.43 16.63
CA VAL A 135 -18.00 1.29 15.58
C VAL A 135 -18.36 0.48 14.33
N SER A 136 -17.47 -0.42 13.91
CA SER A 136 -17.69 -1.27 12.74
C SER A 136 -18.74 -2.34 13.00
N THR A 137 -19.57 -2.61 12.00
CA THR A 137 -20.53 -3.72 11.98
C THR A 137 -19.94 -5.01 11.36
N SER A 138 -18.80 -4.90 10.66
CA SER A 138 -18.11 -6.05 10.05
C SER A 138 -16.61 -5.76 9.92
N PHE A 139 -15.80 -6.62 10.53
CA PHE A 139 -14.34 -6.57 10.39
C PHE A 139 -13.92 -6.63 8.92
N LEU A 140 -14.49 -7.56 8.14
CA LEU A 140 -14.10 -7.78 6.76
C LEU A 140 -14.42 -6.55 5.89
N ALA A 141 -15.59 -5.94 6.08
CA ALA A 141 -15.99 -4.74 5.34
C ALA A 141 -15.03 -3.58 5.60
N THR A 142 -14.75 -3.28 6.87
CA THR A 142 -13.81 -2.23 7.27
C THR A 142 -12.39 -2.53 6.76
N PHE A 143 -11.92 -3.76 6.91
CA PHE A 143 -10.59 -4.17 6.48
C PHE A 143 -10.41 -4.02 4.97
N GLN A 144 -11.40 -4.45 4.18
CA GLN A 144 -11.38 -4.27 2.73
C GLN A 144 -11.38 -2.79 2.32
N ALA A 145 -12.18 -1.96 2.99
CA ALA A 145 -12.23 -0.52 2.74
C ALA A 145 -10.90 0.17 3.08
N PHE A 146 -10.30 -0.17 4.22
CA PHE A 146 -8.97 0.29 4.62
C PHE A 146 -7.90 -0.03 3.56
N LEU A 147 -7.89 -1.26 3.06
CA LEU A 147 -6.97 -1.68 2.00
C LEU A 147 -7.22 -0.96 0.68
N ALA A 148 -8.46 -0.65 0.35
CA ALA A 148 -8.81 0.13 -0.83
C ALA A 148 -8.26 1.56 -0.73
N ILE A 149 -8.47 2.21 0.41
CA ILE A 149 -8.00 3.58 0.70
C ILE A 149 -6.47 3.66 0.61
N ILE A 150 -5.76 2.78 1.31
CA ILE A 150 -4.29 2.75 1.24
C ILE A 150 -3.82 2.39 -0.17
N GLY A 151 -4.49 1.43 -0.81
CA GLY A 151 -4.18 1.03 -2.17
C GLY A 151 -4.23 2.18 -3.17
N VAL A 152 -5.20 3.09 -3.05
CA VAL A 152 -5.30 4.31 -3.87
C VAL A 152 -4.07 5.21 -3.70
N VAL A 153 -3.70 5.52 -2.45
CA VAL A 153 -2.56 6.40 -2.16
C VAL A 153 -1.25 5.76 -2.61
N MET A 154 -1.07 4.47 -2.36
CA MET A 154 0.12 3.71 -2.76
C MET A 154 0.22 3.59 -4.29
N ALA A 155 -0.89 3.42 -4.99
CA ALA A 155 -0.92 3.41 -6.45
C ALA A 155 -0.49 4.77 -7.03
N ALA A 156 -1.00 5.87 -6.48
CA ALA A 156 -0.58 7.21 -6.89
C ALA A 156 0.92 7.45 -6.62
N TRP A 157 1.40 7.10 -5.43
CA TRP A 157 2.82 7.19 -5.08
C TRP A 157 3.70 6.35 -6.01
N ALA A 158 3.34 5.09 -6.25
CA ALA A 158 4.08 4.18 -7.11
C ALA A 158 4.18 4.73 -8.54
N ALA A 159 3.10 5.31 -9.07
CA ALA A 159 3.10 5.92 -10.39
C ALA A 159 4.05 7.12 -10.48
N VAL A 160 4.04 8.02 -9.49
CA VAL A 160 4.98 9.15 -9.41
C VAL A 160 6.41 8.64 -9.39
N PHE A 161 6.72 7.68 -8.53
CA PHE A 161 8.06 7.09 -8.41
C PHE A 161 8.53 6.43 -9.71
N LEU A 162 7.67 5.61 -10.34
CA LEU A 162 8.00 4.91 -11.58
C LEU A 162 8.24 5.88 -12.75
N VAL A 163 7.41 6.91 -12.89
CA VAL A 163 7.58 7.92 -13.94
C VAL A 163 8.84 8.74 -13.70
N ASP A 164 9.15 9.10 -12.45
CA ASP A 164 10.38 9.81 -12.10
C ASP A 164 11.62 8.98 -12.45
N MET A 165 11.66 7.74 -11.98
CA MET A 165 12.76 6.80 -12.23
C MET A 165 12.96 6.55 -13.72
N TRP A 166 11.88 6.36 -14.48
CA TRP A 166 11.95 6.18 -15.93
C TRP A 166 12.47 7.43 -16.65
N ARG A 167 12.05 8.63 -16.23
CA ARG A 167 12.52 9.91 -16.79
C ARG A 167 13.99 10.16 -16.50
N LEU A 168 14.46 9.79 -15.31
CA LEU A 168 15.88 9.88 -14.94
C LEU A 168 16.71 8.97 -15.84
N ARG A 169 16.33 7.69 -15.96
CA ARG A 169 17.01 6.72 -16.82
C ARG A 169 17.00 7.12 -18.29
N LYS A 170 15.86 7.59 -18.83
CA LYS A 170 15.76 8.11 -20.20
C LYS A 170 16.62 9.34 -20.45
N GLY A 171 16.85 10.15 -19.41
CA GLY A 171 17.73 11.31 -19.46
C GLY A 171 19.22 10.96 -19.37
N GLY A 172 19.59 9.67 -19.41
CA GLY A 172 20.97 9.20 -19.26
C GLY A 172 21.51 9.26 -17.83
N ARG A 173 20.65 9.50 -16.83
CA ARG A 173 21.02 9.68 -15.43
C ARG A 173 20.70 8.45 -14.61
N SER A 174 21.53 8.19 -13.59
CA SER A 174 21.30 7.13 -12.61
C SER A 174 21.40 7.69 -11.21
N TYR A 175 20.58 7.19 -10.29
CA TYR A 175 20.84 7.32 -8.85
C TYR A 175 22.11 6.50 -8.54
N GLY A 176 23.29 7.09 -8.75
CA GLY A 176 24.59 6.44 -8.55
C GLY A 176 25.66 6.64 -9.66
N GLY A 177 25.51 7.65 -10.53
CA GLY A 177 26.57 8.03 -11.49
C GLY A 177 27.86 8.55 -10.82
N PRO A 178 28.99 8.66 -11.56
CA PRO A 178 30.29 9.06 -11.01
C PRO A 178 30.21 10.34 -10.20
N ALA A 179 31.09 10.43 -9.19
CA ALA A 179 31.09 11.32 -8.04
C ALA A 179 31.20 12.85 -8.32
N ASP A 180 30.90 13.30 -9.53
CA ASP A 180 30.89 14.73 -9.88
C ASP A 180 29.55 15.35 -9.47
N GLY A 181 29.24 15.31 -8.17
CA GLY A 181 28.46 16.26 -7.36
C GLY A 181 27.07 16.75 -7.80
N ALA A 182 26.64 16.53 -9.05
CA ALA A 182 25.51 17.14 -9.74
C ALA A 182 24.22 16.30 -9.64
N ASP A 183 24.36 15.01 -9.38
CA ASP A 183 23.26 14.03 -9.47
C ASP A 183 22.92 13.34 -8.15
N ARG A 184 23.67 13.63 -7.07
CA ARG A 184 23.26 13.27 -5.72
C ARG A 184 22.03 14.11 -5.38
N GLU A 185 20.89 13.43 -5.40
CA GLU A 185 19.57 13.82 -4.89
C GLU A 185 19.22 15.30 -5.05
N ARG A 186 18.45 15.62 -6.09
CA ARG A 186 17.82 16.94 -6.25
C ARG A 186 17.03 17.39 -5.00
N LEU A 187 16.68 16.46 -4.10
CA LEU A 187 15.98 16.66 -2.82
C LEU A 187 16.86 16.57 -1.56
N LEU A 188 18.05 15.94 -1.61
CA LEU A 188 18.97 15.83 -0.46
C LEU A 188 20.23 16.69 -0.62
N ARG A 189 20.28 17.52 -1.66
CA ARG A 189 21.26 18.61 -1.77
C ARG A 189 21.00 19.66 -0.68
N PRO A 190 22.05 20.19 -0.05
CA PRO A 190 21.95 21.40 0.75
C PRO A 190 21.30 22.52 -0.09
N GLY A 191 20.17 23.07 0.36
CA GLY A 191 19.42 24.12 -0.33
C GLY A 191 18.39 23.63 -1.37
N ALA A 192 18.17 22.32 -1.50
CA ALA A 192 17.04 21.79 -2.27
C ALA A 192 15.70 22.23 -1.65
N PRO A 193 14.63 22.44 -2.45
CA PRO A 193 13.30 22.62 -1.92
C PRO A 193 12.92 21.42 -1.05
N ALA A 194 12.42 21.68 0.16
CA ALA A 194 11.92 20.64 1.06
C ALA A 194 10.74 19.85 0.45
N LEU A 195 10.11 20.38 -0.60
CA LEU A 195 8.92 19.83 -1.21
C LEU A 195 9.02 19.80 -2.74
N HIS A 196 8.72 18.65 -3.31
CA HIS A 196 8.58 18.50 -4.76
C HIS A 196 7.12 18.69 -5.18
N TRP A 197 6.74 19.93 -5.49
CA TRP A 197 5.36 20.29 -5.84
C TRP A 197 4.73 19.44 -6.95
N PRO A 198 5.41 19.12 -8.08
CA PRO A 198 4.81 18.24 -9.08
C PRO A 198 4.48 16.85 -8.54
N GLY A 199 5.33 16.31 -7.65
CA GLY A 199 5.08 15.02 -7.00
C GLY A 199 3.92 15.08 -6.03
N LEU A 200 3.90 16.11 -5.17
CA LEU A 200 2.85 16.29 -4.18
C LEU A 200 1.47 16.53 -4.82
N VAL A 201 1.39 17.43 -5.82
CA VAL A 201 0.14 17.72 -6.53
C VAL A 201 -0.37 16.46 -7.22
N SER A 202 0.51 15.71 -7.90
CA SER A 202 0.12 14.44 -8.52
C SER A 202 -0.38 13.41 -7.53
N LEU A 203 0.28 13.29 -6.37
CA LEU A 203 -0.11 12.37 -5.31
C LEU A 203 -1.48 12.73 -4.74
N VAL A 204 -1.69 13.99 -4.35
CA VAL A 204 -2.92 14.46 -3.71
C VAL A 204 -4.09 14.39 -4.68
N VAL A 205 -3.95 14.94 -5.89
CA VAL A 205 -5.04 14.97 -6.88
C VAL A 205 -5.45 13.55 -7.27
N ALA A 206 -4.49 12.67 -7.56
CA ALA A 206 -4.80 11.29 -7.92
C ALA A 206 -5.40 10.50 -6.76
N SER A 207 -4.97 10.75 -5.52
CA SER A 207 -5.56 10.11 -4.33
C SER A 207 -7.01 10.55 -4.14
N VAL A 208 -7.31 11.84 -4.24
CA VAL A 208 -8.69 12.36 -4.15
C VAL A 208 -9.57 11.74 -5.24
N VAL A 209 -9.11 11.76 -6.50
CA VAL A 209 -9.85 11.14 -7.61
C VAL A 209 -10.05 9.64 -7.40
N GLY A 210 -9.03 8.93 -6.94
CA GLY A 210 -9.11 7.51 -6.64
C GLY A 210 -10.08 7.19 -5.51
N LEU A 211 -10.05 7.94 -4.41
CA LEU A 211 -10.96 7.78 -3.29
C LEU A 211 -12.42 8.07 -3.68
N GLY A 212 -12.64 8.98 -4.63
CA GLY A 212 -13.95 9.22 -5.21
C GLY A 212 -14.48 8.04 -6.05
N LEU A 213 -13.65 7.06 -6.38
CA LEU A 213 -13.97 5.95 -7.29
C LEU A 213 -13.74 4.56 -6.67
N ILE A 214 -13.72 4.48 -5.33
CA ILE A 214 -13.78 3.22 -4.59
C ILE A 214 -15.12 3.10 -3.85
N THR A 215 -15.53 1.86 -3.59
CA THR A 215 -16.73 1.52 -2.80
C THR A 215 -16.32 0.90 -1.47
N SER A 216 -17.24 0.94 -0.50
CA SER A 216 -17.09 0.33 0.81
C SER A 216 -18.40 -0.30 1.24
N ALA A 217 -18.34 -1.50 1.83
CA ALA A 217 -19.46 -2.13 2.50
C ALA A 217 -19.61 -1.68 3.97
N ASP A 218 -18.60 -1.01 4.53
CA ASP A 218 -18.69 -0.32 5.82
C ASP A 218 -19.37 1.03 5.60
N GLU A 219 -20.52 1.25 6.25
CA GLU A 219 -21.38 2.43 6.08
C GLU A 219 -20.67 3.74 6.44
N ASN A 220 -19.84 3.75 7.49
CA ASN A 220 -19.14 4.95 7.93
C ASN A 220 -18.05 5.35 6.92
N ILE A 221 -17.37 4.36 6.35
CA ILE A 221 -16.34 4.61 5.34
C ILE A 221 -17.00 4.93 3.98
N ALA A 222 -18.12 4.27 3.64
CA ALA A 222 -18.88 4.53 2.43
C ALA A 222 -19.33 6.00 2.34
N ALA A 223 -19.59 6.65 3.47
CA ALA A 223 -19.97 8.07 3.53
C ALA A 223 -18.86 9.04 3.08
N ILE A 224 -17.59 8.63 3.10
CA ILE A 224 -16.43 9.49 2.80
C ILE A 224 -15.67 9.10 1.53
N VAL A 225 -16.01 7.95 0.92
CA VAL A 225 -15.45 7.48 -0.36
C VAL A 225 -16.53 7.43 -1.43
N GLY A 226 -16.17 7.12 -2.68
CA GLY A 226 -17.15 6.89 -3.74
C GLY A 226 -17.89 8.15 -4.22
N PHE A 227 -17.50 9.35 -3.78
CA PHE A 227 -18.18 10.61 -4.10
C PHE A 227 -18.13 11.03 -5.58
N LEU A 228 -17.38 10.32 -6.43
CA LEU A 228 -17.35 10.48 -7.89
C LEU A 228 -18.03 9.30 -8.62
N MET A 229 -18.56 8.30 -7.91
CA MET A 229 -19.26 7.18 -8.54
C MET A 229 -20.69 7.56 -8.92
N SER A 230 -21.10 7.15 -10.12
CA SER A 230 -22.51 7.07 -10.47
C SER A 230 -23.10 5.75 -9.96
N ARG A 231 -24.42 5.68 -9.80
CA ARG A 231 -25.11 4.47 -9.32
C ARG A 231 -24.88 3.25 -10.23
N GLU A 232 -24.72 3.50 -11.53
CA GLU A 232 -24.42 2.47 -12.53
C GLU A 232 -23.00 1.93 -12.37
N LEU A 233 -22.03 2.80 -12.06
CA LEU A 233 -20.65 2.40 -11.86
C LEU A 233 -20.48 1.65 -10.54
N GLU A 234 -21.20 2.09 -9.50
CA GLU A 234 -21.20 1.53 -8.14
C GLU A 234 -21.74 0.11 -8.12
N SER A 235 -22.89 -0.12 -8.78
CA SER A 235 -23.51 -1.44 -8.89
C SER A 235 -22.81 -2.37 -9.88
N GLY A 236 -21.90 -1.84 -10.71
CA GLY A 236 -21.15 -2.61 -11.70
C GLY A 236 -19.88 -3.26 -11.16
N THR A 237 -19.24 -4.08 -12.01
CA THR A 237 -17.97 -4.76 -11.70
C THR A 237 -16.84 -3.78 -11.34
N PHE A 238 -16.87 -2.56 -11.86
CA PHE A 238 -15.86 -1.53 -11.57
C PHE A 238 -15.94 -1.01 -10.14
N GLY A 239 -17.16 -0.87 -9.59
CA GLY A 239 -17.36 -0.54 -8.17
C GLY A 239 -16.85 -1.65 -7.27
N ALA A 240 -17.28 -2.89 -7.52
CA ALA A 240 -16.84 -4.07 -6.77
C ALA A 240 -15.31 -4.29 -6.84
N ALA A 241 -14.68 -3.91 -7.95
CA ALA A 241 -13.24 -4.03 -8.15
C ALA A 241 -12.44 -2.86 -7.53
N ASN A 242 -13.08 -1.80 -7.04
CA ASN A 242 -12.43 -0.56 -6.59
C ASN A 242 -11.53 0.06 -7.68
N ILE A 243 -12.15 0.38 -8.82
CA ILE A 243 -11.47 0.93 -10.00
C ILE A 243 -10.64 2.20 -9.70
N GLY A 244 -11.01 2.95 -8.67
CA GLY A 244 -10.27 4.13 -8.19
C GLY A 244 -8.79 3.88 -7.93
N VAL A 245 -8.38 2.67 -7.57
CA VAL A 245 -6.97 2.29 -7.40
C VAL A 245 -6.20 2.39 -8.72
N VAL A 246 -6.77 1.86 -9.79
CA VAL A 246 -6.17 1.90 -11.14
C VAL A 246 -6.22 3.32 -11.70
N VAL A 247 -7.32 4.04 -11.47
CA VAL A 247 -7.46 5.43 -11.89
C VAL A 247 -6.41 6.30 -11.21
N ALA A 248 -6.17 6.14 -9.90
CA ALA A 248 -5.15 6.87 -9.16
C ALA A 248 -3.74 6.64 -9.74
N LEU A 249 -3.40 5.39 -10.09
CA LEU A 249 -2.14 5.05 -10.77
C LEU A 249 -1.99 5.83 -12.09
N VAL A 250 -3.01 5.79 -12.95
CA VAL A 250 -2.97 6.43 -14.27
C VAL A 250 -2.92 7.96 -14.15
N VAL A 251 -3.77 8.54 -13.32
CA VAL A 251 -3.86 9.99 -13.10
C VAL A 251 -2.57 10.53 -12.51
N ALA A 252 -2.02 9.89 -11.47
CA ALA A 252 -0.77 10.32 -10.86
C ALA A 252 0.40 10.28 -11.86
N GLY A 253 0.51 9.20 -12.64
CA GLY A 253 1.54 9.04 -13.65
C GLY A 253 1.44 10.09 -14.76
N ALA A 254 0.24 10.31 -15.30
CA ALA A 254 -0.01 11.30 -16.34
C ALA A 254 0.24 12.73 -15.85
N LEU A 255 -0.32 13.09 -14.69
CA LEU A 255 -0.18 14.43 -14.11
C LEU A 255 1.29 14.72 -13.77
N TYR A 256 1.99 13.76 -13.17
CA TYR A 256 3.42 13.92 -12.86
C TYR A 256 4.26 14.07 -14.12
N TYR A 257 3.98 13.27 -15.15
CA TYR A 257 4.63 13.38 -16.45
C TYR A 257 4.43 14.78 -17.05
N LEU A 258 3.20 15.29 -17.06
CA LEU A 258 2.89 16.59 -17.64
C LEU A 258 3.57 17.73 -16.88
N LEU A 259 3.39 17.82 -15.56
CA LEU A 259 3.97 18.87 -14.72
C LEU A 259 5.50 18.93 -14.85
N THR A 260 6.15 17.76 -14.85
CA THR A 260 7.62 17.70 -15.00
C THR A 260 8.10 17.87 -16.45
N ALA A 261 7.27 17.65 -17.47
CA ALA A 261 7.59 17.97 -18.86
C ALA A 261 7.60 19.48 -19.10
N PHE A 262 6.59 20.19 -18.59
CA PHE A 262 6.46 21.63 -18.75
C PHE A 262 7.56 22.40 -18.00
N ALA A 263 7.91 21.97 -16.78
CA ALA A 263 9.00 22.59 -16.01
C ALA A 263 10.36 22.57 -16.74
N ARG A 264 10.67 21.50 -17.49
CA ARG A 264 11.93 21.41 -18.27
C ARG A 264 11.97 22.30 -19.51
N ARG A 265 10.82 22.73 -20.03
CA ARG A 265 10.76 23.65 -21.18
C ARG A 265 11.03 25.09 -20.75
N GLY A 266 10.69 25.46 -19.51
CA GLY A 266 10.98 26.78 -18.95
C GLY A 266 12.47 27.05 -18.72
N ASP A 267 13.24 26.03 -18.33
CA ASP A 267 14.71 26.13 -18.12
C ASP A 267 15.52 26.18 -19.43
N ARG A 268 14.88 25.92 -20.58
CA ARG A 268 15.49 26.06 -21.91
C ARG A 268 14.91 27.31 -22.59
N GLY A 269 15.28 28.49 -22.08
CA GLY A 269 14.99 29.76 -22.75
C GLY A 269 15.62 29.82 -24.15
N PRO A 270 15.10 30.67 -25.07
CA PRO A 270 15.55 30.72 -26.45
C PRO A 270 17.03 31.15 -26.49
N GLY A 271 17.87 30.28 -27.07
CA GLY A 271 19.26 30.59 -27.39
C GLY A 271 19.37 31.48 -28.62
#